data_AF-A0AAD5HK73-F1
#
_entry.id   AF-A0AAD5HK73-F1
#
_cell.length_a   1.000
_cell.length_b   1.000
_cell.length_c   1.000
_cell.angle_alpha   90.00
_cell.angle_beta   90.00
_cell.angle_gamma   90.00
#
_symmetry.space_group_name_H-M   'P 1'
#
loop_
_entity.id
_entity.type
_entity.pdbx_description
1 polymer ?
#
loop_
_entity_poly.entity_id
_entity_poly.type
_entity_poly.pdbx_seq_one_letter_code
_entity_poly.pdbx_strand_id
1 'polypeptide(L)'
;MRSEEIVSWLAYIESTTHGLSDTPRLGDPTSTNTHQHHPPSPPGSPRKRLGMDDPKSPAPKRQKVHEDPNRTPKASSSSRQGLGYLRTMSPTTSLPAPTPTPTASDTQSSASGRFSPSKQLASLEISTEGVEQRKLSLADPSLPPALSDLLLELQSCSSSGVGIVSSTLRAEIRERAKIDATFRVFMDHMYSDQLGPTLPVDEATRLVEEAAECQVSKQNELGWNQMVHNPLLYSAIYGRRRRDQLVGFAPCTTAKIIREYLPATTPAKMVDYCVYFDPKADPVASEAIQTLRRSLVSQVINHSDFQPFRKRPIAISIETKSRDRTRPEVAALQIGTWHSAQWRFLEHLVNRSDGSFDGLPFLPAVLVHGHDWSFAATTREGRKTVLWLQHPFGSSSDVVGVYKTVWCLQRLAQWAAEVYLPWFRENCLGVGQR
;
A
#
# COMPACT_ATOMS: atom_id res chain seq x y z
N MET A 1 11.01 13.41 -34.35
CA MET A 1 11.39 14.84 -34.43
C MET A 1 12.88 14.90 -34.65
N ARG A 2 13.35 15.73 -35.58
CA ARG A 2 14.80 15.93 -35.80
C ARG A 2 15.29 17.06 -34.89
N SER A 3 16.54 16.98 -34.44
CA SER A 3 17.13 17.90 -33.47
C SER A 3 17.04 19.37 -33.89
N GLU A 4 17.13 19.62 -35.19
CA GLU A 4 17.08 20.94 -35.83
C GLU A 4 15.75 21.68 -35.58
N GLU A 5 14.63 20.95 -35.51
CA GLU A 5 13.29 21.52 -35.27
C GLU A 5 13.17 22.11 -33.84
N ILE A 6 13.87 21.51 -32.88
CA ILE A 6 13.86 21.94 -31.47
C ILE A 6 14.73 23.19 -31.29
N VAL A 7 15.91 23.23 -31.93
CA VAL A 7 16.82 24.39 -31.86
C VAL A 7 16.18 25.63 -32.49
N SER A 8 15.49 25.48 -33.63
CA SER A 8 14.76 26.58 -34.26
C SER A 8 13.59 27.11 -33.41
N TRP A 9 12.96 26.26 -32.59
CA TRP A 9 11.86 26.67 -31.71
C TRP A 9 12.36 27.42 -30.47
N LEU A 10 13.47 26.98 -29.86
CA LEU A 10 14.07 27.65 -28.70
C LEU A 10 14.57 29.06 -29.05
N ALA A 11 15.23 29.23 -30.20
CA ALA A 11 15.70 30.55 -30.67
C ALA A 11 14.56 31.57 -30.90
N TYR A 12 13.35 31.10 -31.19
CA TYR A 12 12.17 31.95 -31.37
C TYR A 12 11.59 32.45 -30.02
N ILE A 13 11.77 31.68 -28.94
CA ILE A 13 11.31 32.07 -27.60
C ILE A 13 12.21 33.16 -27.02
N GLU A 14 13.54 33.01 -27.13
CA GLU A 14 14.50 33.97 -26.57
C GLU A 14 14.35 35.36 -27.19
N SER A 15 14.15 35.46 -28.51
CA SER A 15 13.95 36.75 -29.20
C SER A 15 12.68 37.51 -28.77
N THR A 16 11.68 36.80 -28.20
CA THR A 16 10.40 37.40 -27.77
C THR A 16 10.48 38.01 -26.37
N THR A 17 11.55 37.76 -25.60
CA THR A 17 11.64 38.14 -24.17
C THR A 17 12.46 39.40 -23.86
N HIS A 18 13.15 39.98 -24.85
CA HIS A 18 14.13 41.06 -24.64
C HIS A 18 13.62 42.50 -24.83
N GLY A 19 12.31 42.73 -24.73
CA GLY A 19 11.74 44.08 -24.75
C GLY A 19 10.61 44.24 -23.75
N LEU A 20 10.90 44.89 -22.61
CA LEU A 20 9.99 45.70 -21.78
C LEU A 20 10.72 46.12 -20.48
N SER A 21 11.34 47.30 -20.51
CA SER A 21 11.78 48.01 -19.31
C SER A 21 11.18 49.40 -19.31
N ASP A 22 10.09 49.62 -18.57
CA ASP A 22 9.73 50.94 -18.04
C ASP A 22 8.62 50.86 -16.98
N THR A 23 8.65 51.79 -16.04
CA THR A 23 7.69 51.88 -14.92
C THR A 23 6.68 53.01 -15.12
N PRO A 24 5.39 52.83 -14.75
CA PRO A 24 4.48 53.96 -14.56
C PRO A 24 3.78 54.00 -13.19
N ARG A 25 3.32 55.20 -12.81
CA ARG A 25 2.57 55.53 -11.58
C ARG A 25 1.04 55.46 -11.79
N LEU A 26 0.28 55.59 -10.69
CA LEU A 26 -1.19 55.48 -10.62
C LEU A 26 -1.96 56.47 -11.52
N GLY A 27 -3.13 56.01 -12.01
CA GLY A 27 -4.22 56.78 -12.60
C GLY A 27 -5.50 55.93 -12.70
N ASP A 28 -6.67 56.55 -12.52
CA ASP A 28 -7.99 55.88 -12.28
C ASP A 28 -8.73 55.45 -13.60
N PRO A 29 -9.89 54.75 -13.54
CA PRO A 29 -10.23 53.73 -14.54
C PRO A 29 -11.24 54.14 -15.62
N THR A 30 -11.10 53.55 -16.82
CA THR A 30 -12.21 53.30 -17.76
C THR A 30 -12.04 51.97 -18.49
N SER A 31 -13.18 51.36 -18.84
CA SER A 31 -13.28 50.03 -19.46
C SER A 31 -13.05 50.06 -20.97
N THR A 32 -12.22 49.15 -21.51
CA THR A 32 -12.49 48.47 -22.80
C THR A 32 -11.62 47.20 -22.98
N ASN A 33 -12.27 46.16 -23.51
CA ASN A 33 -11.72 44.91 -24.07
C ASN A 33 -10.27 44.95 -24.62
N THR A 34 -9.41 44.03 -24.16
CA THR A 34 -8.27 43.49 -24.95
C THR A 34 -7.97 42.02 -24.62
N HIS A 35 -7.61 41.27 -25.65
CA HIS A 35 -7.30 39.83 -25.59
C HIS A 35 -5.99 39.54 -24.84
N GLN A 36 -5.97 38.49 -24.02
CA GLN A 36 -4.72 37.86 -23.60
C GLN A 36 -4.29 36.79 -24.62
N HIS A 37 -3.06 36.90 -25.12
CA HIS A 37 -2.48 35.94 -26.05
C HIS A 37 -1.97 34.70 -25.32
N HIS A 38 -2.53 33.52 -25.65
CA HIS A 38 -1.92 32.24 -25.29
C HIS A 38 -0.79 31.87 -26.27
N PRO A 39 0.30 31.23 -25.80
CA PRO A 39 1.31 30.69 -26.70
C PRO A 39 0.74 29.53 -27.56
N PRO A 40 1.23 29.34 -28.80
CA PRO A 40 0.65 28.37 -29.72
C PRO A 40 1.01 26.91 -29.38
N SER A 41 0.00 26.04 -29.43
CA SER A 41 0.15 24.58 -29.30
C SER A 41 0.78 23.94 -30.57
N PRO A 42 1.47 22.80 -30.45
CA PRO A 42 2.07 22.10 -31.58
C PRO A 42 1.03 21.53 -32.57
N PRO A 43 1.37 21.37 -33.86
CA PRO A 43 0.42 20.99 -34.91
C PRO A 43 0.00 19.51 -34.86
N GLY A 44 -1.28 19.26 -35.11
CA GLY A 44 -1.89 17.91 -35.12
C GLY A 44 -2.12 17.32 -36.52
N SER A 45 -2.10 15.98 -36.61
CA SER A 45 -2.34 15.22 -37.85
C SER A 45 -3.83 15.18 -38.26
N PRO A 46 -4.16 15.09 -39.57
CA PRO A 46 -5.49 15.41 -40.07
C PRO A 46 -6.54 14.30 -39.90
N ARG A 47 -7.76 14.68 -39.46
CA ARG A 47 -8.99 13.86 -39.52
C ARG A 47 -9.88 14.28 -40.70
N LYS A 48 -10.50 13.31 -41.38
CA LYS A 48 -11.60 13.55 -42.35
C LYS A 48 -12.94 13.82 -41.63
N ARG A 49 -13.78 14.67 -42.25
CA ARG A 49 -15.25 14.81 -42.05
C ARG A 49 -15.97 14.09 -43.23
N LEU A 50 -17.29 13.90 -43.33
CA LEU A 50 -18.49 14.22 -42.52
C LEU A 50 -19.15 12.87 -42.03
N GLY A 51 -20.36 12.77 -41.45
CA GLY A 51 -21.44 13.73 -41.21
C GLY A 51 -22.50 13.25 -40.20
N MET A 52 -23.60 14.01 -40.08
CA MET A 52 -24.70 13.84 -39.11
C MET A 52 -25.66 12.70 -39.49
N ASP A 53 -26.19 11.97 -38.50
CA ASP A 53 -27.61 12.00 -38.10
C ASP A 53 -27.90 10.98 -36.97
N ASP A 54 -28.82 11.34 -36.07
CA ASP A 54 -29.41 10.51 -35.00
C ASP A 54 -30.90 10.25 -35.36
N PRO A 55 -31.67 9.35 -34.71
CA PRO A 55 -31.29 8.33 -33.72
C PRO A 55 -31.88 6.93 -34.01
N LYS A 56 -31.36 5.89 -33.33
CA LYS A 56 -32.07 4.69 -32.76
C LYS A 56 -31.12 3.51 -32.52
N SER A 57 -31.32 2.81 -31.40
CA SER A 57 -30.61 1.59 -31.01
C SER A 57 -30.78 0.43 -32.02
N PRO A 58 -29.73 -0.37 -32.25
CA PRO A 58 -29.93 -1.83 -32.29
C PRO A 58 -28.80 -2.66 -31.64
N ALA A 59 -29.16 -3.90 -31.26
CA ALA A 59 -28.26 -4.89 -30.70
C ALA A 59 -27.21 -5.42 -31.70
N PRO A 60 -26.04 -5.93 -31.24
CA PRO A 60 -24.97 -6.38 -32.12
C PRO A 60 -25.28 -7.71 -32.81
N LYS A 61 -25.37 -7.70 -34.15
CA LYS A 61 -25.31 -8.92 -34.97
C LYS A 61 -23.86 -9.40 -35.11
N ARG A 62 -23.64 -10.72 -35.02
CA ARG A 62 -22.34 -11.37 -35.27
C ARG A 62 -21.97 -11.23 -36.75
N GLN A 63 -20.76 -10.79 -37.04
CA GLN A 63 -20.18 -10.81 -38.40
C GLN A 63 -19.11 -11.91 -38.48
N LYS A 64 -19.20 -12.79 -39.49
CA LYS A 64 -18.16 -13.79 -39.78
C LYS A 64 -16.94 -13.08 -40.39
N VAL A 65 -15.74 -13.45 -39.94
CA VAL A 65 -14.47 -13.02 -40.56
C VAL A 65 -14.14 -14.00 -41.69
N HIS A 66 -13.67 -13.45 -42.82
CA HIS A 66 -13.17 -14.18 -43.97
C HIS A 66 -11.65 -14.36 -43.84
N GLU A 67 -11.11 -15.52 -44.17
CA GLU A 67 -9.65 -15.76 -44.15
C GLU A 67 -8.95 -15.08 -45.34
N ASP A 68 -7.73 -14.60 -45.12
CA ASP A 68 -6.82 -13.98 -46.09
C ASP A 68 -5.61 -14.92 -46.33
N PRO A 69 -5.39 -15.43 -47.55
CA PRO A 69 -4.47 -16.54 -47.83
C PRO A 69 -3.01 -16.13 -48.12
N ASN A 70 -2.47 -15.06 -47.51
CA ASN A 70 -1.05 -14.68 -47.66
C ASN A 70 -0.35 -14.29 -46.35
N ARG A 71 0.01 -15.28 -45.52
CA ARG A 71 0.91 -15.09 -44.36
C ARG A 71 2.09 -16.07 -44.34
N THR A 72 3.29 -15.51 -44.45
CA THR A 72 4.59 -16.21 -44.31
C THR A 72 5.02 -16.26 -42.83
N PRO A 73 5.62 -17.35 -42.32
CA PRO A 73 5.71 -17.61 -40.88
C PRO A 73 6.96 -17.05 -40.18
N LYS A 74 6.86 -16.81 -38.87
CA LYS A 74 8.00 -16.69 -37.93
C LYS A 74 7.75 -17.51 -36.66
N ALA A 75 8.84 -18.01 -36.07
CA ALA A 75 8.86 -19.23 -35.27
C ALA A 75 8.41 -19.09 -33.80
N SER A 76 7.90 -20.20 -33.26
CA SER A 76 7.63 -20.42 -31.84
C SER A 76 8.84 -21.04 -31.13
N SER A 77 9.24 -20.48 -29.99
CA SER A 77 10.35 -21.02 -29.18
C SER A 77 9.85 -22.07 -28.18
N SER A 78 10.01 -23.34 -28.57
CA SER A 78 10.37 -24.49 -27.70
C SER A 78 9.64 -24.69 -26.37
N SER A 79 8.76 -25.71 -26.34
CA SER A 79 8.67 -26.62 -25.19
C SER A 79 9.48 -27.88 -25.49
N ARG A 80 10.21 -28.43 -24.49
CA ARG A 80 10.95 -29.70 -24.57
C ARG A 80 10.11 -30.84 -23.99
N GLN A 81 10.36 -32.06 -24.47
CA GLN A 81 9.74 -33.37 -24.20
C GLN A 81 8.78 -33.79 -25.34
N GLY A 82 8.78 -35.03 -25.82
CA GLY A 82 9.61 -36.20 -25.52
C GLY A 82 9.14 -37.38 -26.40
N LEU A 83 10.06 -38.24 -26.84
CA LEU A 83 9.86 -39.23 -27.90
C LEU A 83 8.76 -40.29 -27.64
N GLY A 84 7.98 -40.58 -28.70
CA GLY A 84 7.50 -41.93 -29.07
C GLY A 84 6.12 -42.35 -28.53
N TYR A 85 5.30 -43.15 -29.22
CA TYR A 85 5.43 -43.82 -30.53
C TYR A 85 4.02 -44.06 -31.14
N LEU A 86 3.99 -44.45 -32.42
CA LEU A 86 2.93 -45.07 -33.25
C LEU A 86 1.82 -45.90 -32.52
N ARG A 87 0.59 -46.19 -33.04
CA ARG A 87 -0.16 -45.81 -34.26
C ARG A 87 -1.55 -46.55 -34.30
N THR A 88 -2.63 -45.84 -34.68
CA THR A 88 -3.91 -46.30 -35.33
C THR A 88 -5.01 -47.16 -34.66
N MET A 89 -6.22 -46.95 -35.22
CA MET A 89 -7.44 -47.82 -35.34
C MET A 89 -8.51 -47.77 -34.23
N SER A 90 -9.58 -46.99 -34.51
CA SER A 90 -11.00 -47.33 -34.25
C SER A 90 -11.54 -48.14 -35.46
N PRO A 91 -12.74 -48.79 -35.48
CA PRO A 91 -14.06 -48.37 -34.97
C PRO A 91 -14.77 -49.51 -34.15
N THR A 92 -16.08 -49.59 -33.81
CA THR A 92 -17.34 -49.12 -34.44
C THR A 92 -18.56 -49.27 -33.49
N THR A 93 -19.65 -48.53 -33.75
CA THR A 93 -21.07 -48.77 -33.32
C THR A 93 -21.43 -48.73 -31.82
N SER A 94 -22.61 -48.25 -31.37
CA SER A 94 -23.87 -47.88 -32.06
C SER A 94 -24.65 -46.72 -31.35
N LEU A 95 -25.65 -46.14 -32.05
CA LEU A 95 -26.64 -45.15 -31.57
C LEU A 95 -28.06 -45.70 -31.86
N PRO A 96 -29.13 -45.30 -31.13
CA PRO A 96 -29.90 -44.09 -31.51
C PRO A 96 -30.44 -43.22 -30.34
N ALA A 97 -31.00 -42.06 -30.69
CA ALA A 97 -31.63 -41.05 -29.80
C ALA A 97 -33.16 -40.94 -30.14
N PRO A 98 -33.93 -39.86 -29.82
CA PRO A 98 -33.77 -38.76 -28.86
C PRO A 98 -35.02 -38.46 -27.99
N THR A 99 -34.92 -37.55 -27.00
CA THR A 99 -36.05 -36.73 -26.50
C THR A 99 -35.56 -35.31 -26.10
N PRO A 100 -36.42 -34.27 -26.10
CA PRO A 100 -35.95 -32.91 -26.41
C PRO A 100 -35.90 -31.89 -25.25
N THR A 101 -35.01 -30.91 -25.41
CA THR A 101 -35.01 -29.53 -24.84
C THR A 101 -34.81 -29.34 -23.32
N PRO A 102 -34.39 -28.13 -22.86
CA PRO A 102 -33.95 -26.93 -23.60
C PRO A 102 -32.49 -26.52 -23.36
N THR A 103 -31.98 -25.63 -24.22
CA THR A 103 -30.66 -25.01 -24.12
C THR A 103 -30.54 -24.01 -22.96
N ALA A 104 -29.66 -24.29 -22.01
CA ALA A 104 -28.99 -23.25 -21.22
C ALA A 104 -27.65 -22.92 -21.90
N SER A 105 -27.46 -21.69 -22.37
CA SER A 105 -26.19 -21.25 -22.94
C SER A 105 -25.22 -20.84 -21.84
N ASP A 106 -24.58 -21.84 -21.22
CA ASP A 106 -23.46 -21.62 -20.31
C ASP A 106 -22.32 -20.94 -21.07
N THR A 107 -22.17 -19.65 -20.77
CA THR A 107 -20.99 -18.88 -21.13
C THR A 107 -19.84 -19.46 -20.32
N GLN A 108 -19.00 -20.27 -20.97
CA GLN A 108 -17.76 -20.77 -20.38
C GLN A 108 -16.86 -19.59 -20.02
N SER A 109 -17.03 -19.06 -18.82
CA SER A 109 -16.04 -18.20 -18.18
C SER A 109 -14.77 -19.03 -18.07
N SER A 110 -13.68 -18.53 -18.65
CA SER A 110 -12.37 -19.15 -18.58
C SER A 110 -12.00 -19.41 -17.12
N ALA A 111 -12.03 -20.68 -16.72
CA ALA A 111 -11.80 -21.08 -15.34
C ALA A 111 -10.35 -20.81 -14.94
N SER A 112 -10.08 -19.62 -14.39
CA SER A 112 -8.82 -19.39 -13.69
C SER A 112 -8.81 -20.29 -12.45
N GLY A 113 -7.98 -21.33 -12.44
CA GLY A 113 -7.82 -22.27 -11.31
C GLY A 113 -7.22 -21.65 -10.04
N ARG A 114 -7.39 -20.34 -9.83
CA ARG A 114 -7.04 -19.62 -8.61
C ARG A 114 -8.28 -19.49 -7.75
N PHE A 115 -8.24 -20.06 -6.55
CA PHE A 115 -9.28 -19.87 -5.53
C PHE A 115 -9.52 -18.37 -5.26
N SER A 116 -10.76 -17.98 -4.99
CA SER A 116 -11.08 -16.62 -4.53
C SER A 116 -10.42 -16.32 -3.17
N PRO A 117 -10.22 -15.04 -2.79
CA PRO A 117 -9.56 -14.67 -1.53
C PRO A 117 -10.17 -15.38 -0.31
N SER A 118 -11.51 -15.38 -0.18
CA SER A 118 -12.24 -16.05 0.89
C SER A 118 -12.01 -17.58 0.90
N LYS A 119 -11.87 -18.22 -0.26
CA LYS A 119 -11.53 -19.66 -0.35
C LYS A 119 -10.07 -19.94 0.01
N GLN A 120 -9.14 -19.03 -0.31
CA GLN A 120 -7.75 -19.13 0.14
C GLN A 120 -7.66 -18.99 1.67
N LEU A 121 -8.41 -18.06 2.25
CA LEU A 121 -8.49 -17.87 3.70
C LEU A 121 -9.06 -19.09 4.43
N ALA A 122 -10.20 -19.63 3.99
CA ALA A 122 -10.75 -20.86 4.57
C ALA A 122 -9.77 -22.06 4.46
N SER A 123 -9.00 -22.14 3.37
CA SER A 123 -7.94 -23.15 3.24
C SER A 123 -6.73 -22.92 4.16
N LEU A 124 -6.44 -21.67 4.52
CA LEU A 124 -5.39 -21.31 5.49
C LEU A 124 -5.88 -21.54 6.93
N GLU A 125 -7.15 -21.30 7.22
CA GLU A 125 -7.75 -21.46 8.55
C GLU A 125 -7.69 -22.91 9.05
N ILE A 126 -7.86 -23.88 8.15
CA ILE A 126 -7.77 -25.32 8.44
C ILE A 126 -6.31 -25.79 8.60
N SER A 127 -5.33 -25.03 8.10
CA SER A 127 -3.92 -25.42 8.17
C SER A 127 -3.30 -25.13 9.54
N THR A 128 -2.57 -26.11 10.09
CA THR A 128 -1.86 -26.02 11.37
C THR A 128 -0.74 -24.96 11.40
N GLU A 129 -0.28 -24.53 10.23
CA GLU A 129 0.67 -23.40 10.07
C GLU A 129 0.09 -22.27 9.20
N GLY A 130 -1.24 -22.22 9.06
CA GLY A 130 -1.91 -21.23 8.25
C GLY A 130 -2.27 -19.97 9.03
N VAL A 131 -3.38 -19.35 8.61
CA VAL A 131 -3.86 -18.07 9.12
C VAL A 131 -5.32 -18.22 9.52
N GLU A 132 -5.61 -17.95 10.79
CA GLU A 132 -6.97 -17.80 11.32
C GLU A 132 -7.31 -16.31 11.41
N GLN A 133 -8.57 -15.93 11.18
CA GLN A 133 -9.01 -14.55 11.40
C GLN A 133 -9.86 -14.44 12.65
N ARG A 134 -9.56 -13.44 13.49
CA ARG A 134 -10.38 -13.08 14.65
C ARG A 134 -10.71 -11.59 14.62
N LYS A 135 -11.82 -11.24 15.27
CA LYS A 135 -12.21 -9.84 15.43
C LYS A 135 -11.28 -9.20 16.47
N LEU A 136 -10.62 -8.10 16.12
CA LEU A 136 -9.88 -7.30 17.10
C LEU A 136 -10.87 -6.63 18.06
N SER A 137 -10.92 -7.11 19.31
CA SER A 137 -11.97 -6.77 20.28
C SER A 137 -11.46 -6.91 21.71
N LEU A 138 -11.58 -5.83 22.52
CA LEU A 138 -11.23 -5.83 23.94
C LEU A 138 -12.07 -6.80 24.79
N ALA A 139 -13.21 -7.27 24.26
CA ALA A 139 -14.05 -8.28 24.90
C ALA A 139 -13.66 -9.74 24.55
N ASP A 140 -12.63 -9.95 23.71
CA ASP A 140 -12.13 -11.29 23.39
C ASP A 140 -11.09 -11.73 24.43
N PRO A 141 -11.34 -12.79 25.23
CA PRO A 141 -10.42 -13.23 26.28
C PRO A 141 -9.14 -13.89 25.72
N SER A 142 -9.07 -14.17 24.41
CA SER A 142 -7.87 -14.68 23.75
C SER A 142 -6.95 -13.58 23.21
N LEU A 143 -7.31 -12.30 23.39
CA LEU A 143 -6.47 -11.16 23.05
C LEU A 143 -5.30 -11.03 24.04
N PRO A 144 -4.02 -11.03 23.61
CA PRO A 144 -2.90 -10.88 24.53
C PRO A 144 -2.93 -9.55 25.30
N PRO A 145 -2.53 -9.51 26.60
CA PRO A 145 -2.60 -8.30 27.42
C PRO A 145 -1.94 -7.07 26.78
N ALA A 146 -0.69 -7.20 26.31
CA ALA A 146 0.01 -6.10 25.65
C ALA A 146 -0.63 -5.63 24.33
N LEU A 147 -1.43 -6.46 23.66
CA LEU A 147 -2.23 -6.05 22.50
C LEU A 147 -3.52 -5.34 22.94
N SER A 148 -4.12 -5.76 24.05
CA SER A 148 -5.24 -5.08 24.70
C SER A 148 -4.86 -3.68 25.18
N ASP A 149 -3.69 -3.54 25.82
CA ASP A 149 -3.19 -2.26 26.34
C ASP A 149 -2.96 -1.26 25.19
N LEU A 150 -2.25 -1.67 24.13
CA LEU A 150 -2.08 -0.83 22.94
C LEU A 150 -3.43 -0.51 22.27
N LEU A 151 -4.37 -1.46 22.23
CA LEU A 151 -5.70 -1.22 21.65
C LEU A 151 -6.51 -0.21 22.47
N LEU A 152 -6.38 -0.20 23.81
CA LEU A 152 -6.96 0.82 24.68
C LEU A 152 -6.37 2.21 24.42
N GLU A 153 -5.04 2.32 24.26
CA GLU A 153 -4.38 3.57 23.89
C GLU A 153 -4.88 4.09 22.52
N LEU A 154 -4.87 3.23 21.50
CA LEU A 154 -5.35 3.57 20.16
C LEU A 154 -6.83 3.94 20.16
N GLN A 155 -7.67 3.27 20.97
CA GLN A 155 -9.09 3.59 21.12
C GLN A 155 -9.32 4.93 21.85
N SER A 156 -8.47 5.27 22.82
CA SER A 156 -8.51 6.58 23.50
C SER A 156 -8.18 7.73 22.53
N CYS A 157 -7.15 7.55 21.70
CA CYS A 157 -6.84 8.47 20.61
C CYS A 157 -7.98 8.54 19.57
N SER A 158 -8.47 7.40 19.08
CA SER A 158 -9.46 7.36 17.99
C SER A 158 -10.81 7.93 18.40
N SER A 159 -11.24 7.72 19.65
CA SER A 159 -12.48 8.30 20.20
C SER A 159 -12.33 9.76 20.61
N SER A 160 -11.43 10.05 21.56
CA SER A 160 -11.35 11.36 22.24
C SER A 160 -10.29 12.29 21.66
N GLY A 161 -9.32 11.80 20.90
CA GLY A 161 -8.24 12.60 20.30
C GLY A 161 -7.28 13.21 21.32
N VAL A 162 -7.08 12.54 22.47
CA VAL A 162 -6.17 13.01 23.53
C VAL A 162 -4.75 13.16 23.00
N GLY A 163 -4.17 14.35 23.15
CA GLY A 163 -2.76 14.61 22.84
C GLY A 163 -2.30 14.42 21.39
N ILE A 164 -3.20 14.51 20.39
CA ILE A 164 -2.87 14.28 18.97
C ILE A 164 -2.19 15.48 18.27
N VAL A 165 -2.13 16.65 18.90
CA VAL A 165 -1.51 17.87 18.34
C VAL A 165 -0.47 18.43 19.32
N SER A 166 0.68 18.90 18.84
CA SER A 166 1.64 19.63 19.68
C SER A 166 1.01 20.91 20.26
N SER A 167 1.35 21.21 21.52
CA SER A 167 0.89 22.43 22.20
C SER A 167 1.32 23.70 21.46
N THR A 168 2.40 23.65 20.66
CA THR A 168 2.87 24.81 19.88
C THR A 168 1.88 25.27 18.82
N LEU A 169 1.04 24.38 18.29
CA LEU A 169 0.04 24.68 17.26
C LEU A 169 -1.28 25.22 17.84
N ARG A 170 -1.43 25.24 19.17
CA ARG A 170 -2.68 25.64 19.86
C ARG A 170 -3.09 27.08 19.57
N ALA A 171 -2.15 28.01 19.44
CA ALA A 171 -2.44 29.40 19.08
C ALA A 171 -2.91 29.52 17.62
N GLU A 172 -2.22 28.87 16.70
CA GLU A 172 -2.51 28.84 15.26
C GLU A 172 -3.90 28.23 14.98
N ILE A 173 -4.20 27.07 15.58
CA ILE A 173 -5.50 26.39 15.46
C ILE A 173 -6.63 27.24 16.05
N ARG A 174 -6.42 27.91 17.19
CA ARG A 174 -7.42 28.81 17.78
C ARG A 174 -7.69 30.04 16.91
N GLU A 175 -6.69 30.56 16.21
CA GLU A 175 -6.89 31.64 15.23
C GLU A 175 -7.66 31.13 14.01
N ARG A 176 -7.27 29.97 13.46
CA ARG A 176 -7.95 29.33 12.32
C ARG A 176 -9.42 29.03 12.62
N ALA A 177 -9.74 28.60 13.85
CA ALA A 177 -11.10 28.31 14.32
C ALA A 177 -12.06 29.51 14.30
N LYS A 178 -11.56 30.75 14.24
CA LYS A 178 -12.40 31.95 14.08
C LYS A 178 -13.00 32.00 12.68
N ILE A 179 -12.20 31.73 11.66
CA ILE A 179 -12.56 31.84 10.23
C ILE A 179 -13.02 30.52 9.61
N ASP A 180 -12.61 29.37 10.18
CA ASP A 180 -12.93 28.04 9.69
C ASP A 180 -13.58 27.21 10.81
N ALA A 181 -14.85 26.85 10.62
CA ALA A 181 -15.61 26.11 11.61
C ALA A 181 -15.08 24.69 11.85
N THR A 182 -14.35 24.09 10.89
CA THR A 182 -13.80 22.73 11.04
C THR A 182 -12.74 22.65 12.13
N PHE A 183 -12.06 23.77 12.45
CA PHE A 183 -11.06 23.84 13.52
C PHE A 183 -11.65 24.07 14.91
N ARG A 184 -12.96 24.33 15.04
CA ARG A 184 -13.62 24.54 16.35
C ARG A 184 -13.76 23.26 17.18
N VAL A 185 -13.52 22.10 16.56
CA VAL A 185 -13.54 20.77 17.20
C VAL A 185 -12.31 20.50 18.08
N PHE A 186 -11.22 21.26 17.94
CA PHE A 186 -9.99 21.04 18.71
C PHE A 186 -10.15 21.52 20.15
N MET A 187 -10.31 20.55 21.06
CA MET A 187 -10.46 20.78 22.50
C MET A 187 -9.11 20.78 23.22
N ASP A 188 -9.07 21.34 24.43
CA ASP A 188 -7.82 21.55 25.17
C ASP A 188 -7.09 20.25 25.57
N HIS A 189 -7.79 19.12 25.72
CA HIS A 189 -7.17 17.81 25.97
C HIS A 189 -6.52 17.19 24.73
N MET A 190 -6.72 17.76 23.54
CA MET A 190 -6.16 17.26 22.28
C MET A 190 -4.72 17.74 22.05
N TYR A 191 -4.19 18.57 22.96
CA TYR A 191 -2.83 19.10 22.88
C TYR A 191 -1.87 18.37 23.83
N SER A 192 -0.76 17.86 23.30
CA SER A 192 0.33 17.23 24.06
C SER A 192 1.61 17.23 23.22
N ASP A 193 2.76 17.32 23.89
CA ASP A 193 4.09 17.24 23.25
C ASP A 193 4.82 15.93 23.58
N GLN A 194 4.09 14.93 24.09
CA GLN A 194 4.64 13.63 24.51
C GLN A 194 5.06 12.74 23.32
N LEU A 195 4.44 12.90 22.15
CA LEU A 195 4.52 11.92 21.07
C LEU A 195 4.86 12.57 19.73
N GLY A 196 6.13 12.47 19.34
CA GLY A 196 6.63 12.87 18.02
C GLY A 196 6.52 14.35 17.66
N PRO A 197 7.00 14.75 16.47
CA PRO A 197 6.63 16.04 15.87
C PRO A 197 5.25 15.93 15.22
N THR A 198 4.34 16.86 15.52
CA THR A 198 3.05 16.91 14.81
C THR A 198 3.13 17.69 13.51
N LEU A 199 2.18 17.42 12.62
CA LEU A 199 2.08 18.05 11.31
C LEU A 199 1.80 19.57 11.43
N PRO A 200 2.38 20.44 10.59
CA PRO A 200 1.93 21.83 10.47
C PRO A 200 0.46 21.90 9.99
N VAL A 201 -0.28 22.94 10.40
CA VAL A 201 -1.72 23.05 10.07
C VAL A 201 -1.96 23.08 8.56
N ASP A 202 -1.22 23.90 7.82
CA ASP A 202 -1.33 24.00 6.36
C ASP A 202 -1.01 22.68 5.63
N GLU A 203 -0.11 21.86 6.19
CA GLU A 203 0.24 20.55 5.62
C GLU A 203 -0.87 19.53 5.91
N ALA A 204 -1.48 19.58 7.10
CA ALA A 204 -2.65 18.77 7.45
C ALA A 204 -3.87 19.13 6.58
N THR A 205 -4.14 20.43 6.38
CA THR A 205 -5.21 20.90 5.47
C THR A 205 -4.95 20.45 4.03
N ARG A 206 -3.71 20.59 3.52
CA ARG A 206 -3.36 20.12 2.17
C ARG A 206 -3.58 18.61 2.00
N LEU A 207 -3.23 17.78 2.99
CA LEU A 207 -3.47 16.33 2.91
C LEU A 207 -4.97 15.99 2.81
N VAL A 208 -5.83 16.76 3.47
CA VAL A 208 -7.29 16.60 3.37
C VAL A 208 -7.80 17.01 1.99
N GLU A 209 -7.30 18.12 1.44
CA GLU A 209 -7.63 18.60 0.09
C GLU A 209 -7.20 17.60 -0.99
N GLU A 210 -5.95 17.11 -0.93
CA GLU A 210 -5.41 16.07 -1.83
C GLU A 210 -6.17 14.75 -1.72
N ALA A 211 -6.60 14.36 -0.51
CA ALA A 211 -7.40 13.16 -0.31
C ALA A 211 -8.83 13.31 -0.87
N ALA A 212 -9.43 14.49 -0.72
CA ALA A 212 -10.73 14.79 -1.32
C ALA A 212 -10.65 14.75 -2.86
N GLU A 213 -9.61 15.36 -3.46
CA GLU A 213 -9.38 15.30 -4.91
C GLU A 213 -9.11 13.86 -5.38
N CYS A 214 -8.33 13.07 -4.64
CA CYS A 214 -8.13 11.65 -4.95
C CYS A 214 -9.44 10.85 -5.02
N GLN A 215 -10.42 11.18 -4.17
CA GLN A 215 -11.74 10.58 -4.20
C GLN A 215 -12.58 11.08 -5.38
N VAL A 216 -12.62 12.40 -5.62
CA VAL A 216 -13.39 13.02 -6.71
C VAL A 216 -12.89 12.55 -8.09
N SER A 217 -11.58 12.57 -8.30
CA SER A 217 -10.94 12.14 -9.55
C SER A 217 -10.84 10.61 -9.69
N LYS A 218 -11.31 9.85 -8.68
CA LYS A 218 -11.31 8.38 -8.62
C LYS A 218 -9.94 7.76 -8.83
N GLN A 219 -8.92 8.29 -8.14
CA GLN A 219 -7.56 7.77 -8.18
C GLN A 219 -7.52 6.28 -7.85
N ASN A 220 -6.61 5.57 -8.50
CA ASN A 220 -6.29 4.20 -8.16
C ASN A 220 -5.40 4.14 -6.90
N GLU A 221 -5.17 2.92 -6.41
CA GLU A 221 -4.31 2.62 -5.26
C GLU A 221 -2.93 3.30 -5.33
N LEU A 222 -2.31 3.37 -6.52
CA LEU A 222 -1.02 4.04 -6.71
C LEU A 222 -1.12 5.56 -6.57
N GLY A 223 -2.18 6.19 -7.09
CA GLY A 223 -2.43 7.63 -6.94
C GLY A 223 -2.62 8.01 -5.47
N TRP A 224 -3.50 7.31 -4.75
CA TRP A 224 -3.67 7.46 -3.29
C TRP A 224 -2.35 7.27 -2.53
N ASN A 225 -1.56 6.27 -2.91
CA ASN A 225 -0.26 6.01 -2.33
C ASN A 225 0.74 7.16 -2.53
N GLN A 226 0.77 7.77 -3.71
CA GLN A 226 1.67 8.87 -4.02
C GLN A 226 1.23 10.21 -3.40
N MET A 227 -0.07 10.52 -3.46
CA MET A 227 -0.62 11.83 -3.11
C MET A 227 -0.99 11.97 -1.62
N VAL A 228 -1.39 10.87 -0.96
CA VAL A 228 -1.94 10.91 0.42
C VAL A 228 -1.14 10.02 1.36
N HIS A 229 -1.05 8.71 1.09
CA HIS A 229 -0.53 7.77 2.09
C HIS A 229 0.97 7.93 2.34
N ASN A 230 1.80 8.03 1.28
CA ASN A 230 3.24 8.23 1.43
C ASN A 230 3.59 9.58 2.08
N PRO A 231 2.98 10.73 1.70
CA PRO A 231 3.16 11.99 2.42
C PRO A 231 2.78 11.91 3.90
N LEU A 232 1.62 11.33 4.25
CA LEU A 232 1.19 11.19 5.64
C LEU A 232 2.16 10.29 6.45
N LEU A 233 2.55 9.13 5.89
CA LEU A 233 3.58 8.25 6.49
C LEU A 233 4.94 8.95 6.64
N TYR A 234 5.32 9.77 5.67
CA TYR A 234 6.56 10.55 5.74
C TYR A 234 6.54 11.50 6.91
N SER A 235 5.49 12.30 7.03
CA SER A 235 5.46 13.33 8.07
C SER A 235 5.15 12.75 9.45
N ALA A 236 4.47 11.60 9.55
CA ALA A 236 4.38 10.85 10.80
C ALA A 236 5.74 10.33 11.29
N ILE A 237 6.53 9.68 10.42
CA ILE A 237 7.79 9.02 10.80
C ILE A 237 8.98 10.00 10.86
N TYR A 238 9.05 10.99 9.97
CA TYR A 238 10.19 11.91 9.83
C TYR A 238 9.86 13.36 10.20
N GLY A 239 8.59 13.73 10.40
CA GLY A 239 8.17 15.13 10.45
C GLY A 239 8.57 15.89 9.19
N ARG A 240 8.95 17.16 9.33
CA ARG A 240 9.32 18.04 8.21
C ARG A 240 10.53 17.59 7.37
N ARG A 241 11.41 16.72 7.89
CA ARG A 241 12.58 16.22 7.15
C ARG A 241 13.10 14.91 7.71
N ARG A 242 13.45 13.97 6.83
CA ARG A 242 14.22 12.77 7.18
C ARG A 242 15.50 13.14 7.94
N ARG A 243 15.75 12.42 9.03
CA ARG A 243 16.97 12.45 9.84
C ARG A 243 17.61 11.06 9.82
N ASP A 244 18.86 10.94 10.24
CA ASP A 244 19.39 9.65 10.66
C ASP A 244 18.74 9.30 12.01
N GLN A 245 17.84 8.32 11.99
CA GLN A 245 17.01 7.92 13.11
C GLN A 245 16.77 6.41 13.07
N LEU A 246 16.48 5.83 14.24
CA LEU A 246 16.35 4.39 14.41
C LEU A 246 15.22 3.76 13.58
N VAL A 247 14.06 4.41 13.54
CA VAL A 247 12.86 3.92 12.84
C VAL A 247 12.68 4.67 11.53
N GLY A 248 12.59 3.95 10.42
CA GLY A 248 12.28 4.52 9.10
C GLY A 248 11.19 3.71 8.39
N PHE A 249 10.65 4.25 7.31
CA PHE A 249 9.74 3.52 6.42
C PHE A 249 10.20 3.61 4.96
N ALA A 250 9.71 2.70 4.12
CA ALA A 250 9.85 2.76 2.67
C ALA A 250 8.70 2.02 1.96
N PRO A 251 8.32 2.45 0.73
CA PRO A 251 7.47 1.67 -0.14
C PRO A 251 8.16 0.37 -0.56
N CYS A 252 7.38 -0.70 -0.69
CA CYS A 252 7.84 -2.05 -0.96
C CYS A 252 6.85 -2.87 -1.82
N THR A 253 6.08 -2.20 -2.68
CA THR A 253 5.07 -2.80 -3.60
C THR A 253 5.58 -3.92 -4.52
N THR A 254 6.89 -4.13 -4.60
CA THR A 254 7.53 -5.22 -5.37
C THR A 254 8.28 -6.24 -4.50
N ALA A 255 8.19 -6.14 -3.17
CA ALA A 255 8.89 -6.99 -2.22
C ALA A 255 8.26 -8.37 -2.17
N LYS A 256 8.98 -9.39 -2.66
CA LYS A 256 8.49 -10.77 -2.69
C LYS A 256 8.91 -11.49 -1.42
N ILE A 257 8.03 -12.35 -0.91
CA ILE A 257 8.36 -13.27 0.16
C ILE A 257 9.31 -14.35 -0.39
N ILE A 258 10.38 -14.64 0.34
CA ILE A 258 11.35 -15.71 0.06
C ILE A 258 10.65 -17.07 0.16
N ARG A 259 10.95 -17.97 -0.78
CA ARG A 259 10.13 -19.16 -1.03
C ARG A 259 10.08 -20.12 0.14
N GLU A 260 11.18 -20.23 0.88
CA GLU A 260 11.38 -21.05 2.07
C GLU A 260 10.42 -20.69 3.21
N TYR A 261 9.91 -19.45 3.26
CA TYR A 261 8.97 -19.00 4.30
C TYR A 261 7.49 -19.08 3.86
N LEU A 262 7.20 -19.75 2.74
CA LEU A 262 5.84 -19.96 2.23
C LEU A 262 5.50 -21.46 2.10
N PRO A 263 4.28 -21.89 2.50
CA PRO A 263 3.79 -23.23 2.21
C PRO A 263 3.82 -23.56 0.70
N ALA A 264 3.96 -24.85 0.36
CA ALA A 264 4.17 -25.30 -1.01
C ALA A 264 3.08 -24.84 -2.01
N THR A 265 1.84 -24.65 -1.56
CA THR A 265 0.69 -24.27 -2.42
C THR A 265 0.27 -22.80 -2.31
N THR A 266 0.84 -22.03 -1.38
CA THR A 266 0.40 -20.64 -1.12
C THR A 266 1.06 -19.67 -2.11
N PRO A 267 0.29 -18.84 -2.84
CA PRO A 267 0.85 -17.81 -3.69
C PRO A 267 1.45 -16.68 -2.85
N ALA A 268 2.68 -16.26 -3.17
CA ALA A 268 3.33 -15.13 -2.51
C ALA A 268 2.45 -13.87 -2.56
N LYS A 269 2.39 -13.16 -1.44
CA LYS A 269 1.76 -11.85 -1.30
C LYS A 269 2.85 -10.81 -1.01
N MET A 270 2.48 -9.55 -1.18
CA MET A 270 3.33 -8.38 -0.95
C MET A 270 2.48 -7.35 -0.19
N VAL A 271 3.15 -6.36 0.41
CA VAL A 271 2.54 -5.21 1.09
C VAL A 271 3.12 -3.93 0.51
N ASP A 272 2.41 -2.81 0.65
CA ASP A 272 2.76 -1.56 -0.04
C ASP A 272 3.87 -0.78 0.65
N TYR A 273 3.93 -0.80 1.99
CA TYR A 273 5.01 -0.19 2.77
C TYR A 273 5.40 -1.08 3.95
N CYS A 274 6.64 -0.94 4.39
CA CYS A 274 7.07 -1.42 5.71
C CYS A 274 7.77 -0.30 6.49
N VAL A 275 7.54 -0.31 7.80
CA VAL A 275 8.39 0.38 8.78
C VAL A 275 9.48 -0.60 9.23
N TYR A 276 10.70 -0.11 9.36
CA TYR A 276 11.91 -0.90 9.64
C TYR A 276 12.83 -0.18 10.63
N PHE A 277 13.77 -0.93 11.21
CA PHE A 277 14.91 -0.34 11.92
C PHE A 277 16.10 -0.10 10.97
N ASP A 278 16.72 1.08 11.03
CA ASP A 278 18.04 1.30 10.45
C ASP A 278 19.11 1.05 11.53
N PRO A 279 19.84 -0.09 11.50
CA PRO A 279 20.77 -0.45 12.57
C PRO A 279 22.02 0.43 12.61
N LYS A 280 22.17 1.46 11.76
CA LYS A 280 23.29 2.41 11.84
C LYS A 280 23.42 3.08 13.22
N ALA A 281 22.30 3.33 13.90
CA ALA A 281 22.29 3.92 15.23
C ALA A 281 22.78 2.96 16.34
N ASP A 282 23.03 1.70 15.98
CA ASP A 282 23.30 0.59 16.88
C ASP A 282 24.42 -0.30 16.28
N PRO A 283 25.70 0.06 16.51
CA PRO A 283 26.83 -0.65 15.91
C PRO A 283 26.83 -2.16 16.21
N VAL A 284 26.40 -2.55 17.41
CA VAL A 284 26.34 -3.95 17.85
C VAL A 284 25.29 -4.73 17.06
N ALA A 285 24.07 -4.18 16.90
CA ALA A 285 23.06 -4.81 16.05
C ALA A 285 23.49 -4.81 14.58
N SER A 286 24.13 -3.74 14.10
CA SER A 286 24.62 -3.65 12.72
C SER A 286 25.66 -4.73 12.40
N GLU A 287 26.61 -5.00 13.31
CA GLU A 287 27.59 -6.06 13.17
C GLU A 287 26.97 -7.46 13.26
N ALA A 288 26.10 -7.68 14.25
CA ALA A 288 25.39 -8.95 14.41
C ALA A 288 24.54 -9.29 13.17
N ILE A 289 23.76 -8.33 12.65
CA ILE A 289 23.00 -8.44 11.40
C ILE A 289 23.93 -8.75 10.23
N GLN A 290 25.06 -8.04 10.10
CA GLN A 290 25.99 -8.24 8.98
C GLN A 290 26.66 -9.62 9.02
N THR A 291 26.94 -10.16 10.20
CA THR A 291 27.49 -11.51 10.39
C THR A 291 26.44 -12.58 10.13
N LEU A 292 25.26 -12.49 10.76
CA LEU A 292 24.15 -13.44 10.63
C LEU A 292 23.71 -13.61 9.16
N ARG A 293 23.57 -12.49 8.44
CA ARG A 293 23.18 -12.47 7.01
C ARG A 293 24.08 -13.29 6.09
N ARG A 294 25.34 -13.58 6.45
CA ARG A 294 26.23 -14.45 5.65
C ARG A 294 25.68 -15.88 5.55
N SER A 295 24.82 -16.29 6.48
CA SER A 295 24.26 -17.64 6.60
C SER A 295 22.75 -17.73 6.35
N LEU A 296 22.09 -16.60 6.04
CA LEU A 296 20.65 -16.55 5.74
C LEU A 296 20.40 -16.64 4.23
N VAL A 297 19.24 -17.19 3.86
CA VAL A 297 18.77 -17.24 2.47
C VAL A 297 18.75 -15.83 1.86
N SER A 298 19.19 -15.70 0.61
CA SER A 298 19.36 -14.42 -0.12
C SER A 298 20.21 -13.34 0.60
N GLN A 299 20.92 -13.70 1.68
CA GLN A 299 21.71 -12.80 2.51
C GLN A 299 20.92 -11.59 3.04
N VAL A 300 19.66 -11.80 3.45
CA VAL A 300 18.78 -10.75 4.00
C VAL A 300 18.38 -11.04 5.45
N ILE A 301 18.03 -9.98 6.21
CA ILE A 301 17.54 -10.07 7.60
C ILE A 301 16.00 -10.02 7.69
N ASN A 302 15.30 -10.52 6.67
CA ASN A 302 13.83 -10.53 6.62
C ASN A 302 13.33 -11.76 5.84
N HIS A 303 12.03 -12.05 5.93
CA HIS A 303 11.32 -13.02 5.09
C HIS A 303 11.17 -12.60 3.62
N SER A 304 11.73 -11.47 3.21
CA SER A 304 11.68 -10.93 1.85
C SER A 304 13.08 -10.55 1.35
N ASP A 305 13.36 -10.87 0.09
CA ASP A 305 14.62 -10.57 -0.60
C ASP A 305 14.75 -9.10 -1.06
N PHE A 306 13.79 -8.25 -0.70
CA PHE A 306 13.72 -6.87 -1.15
C PHE A 306 14.97 -6.06 -0.73
N GLN A 307 15.78 -5.69 -1.73
CA GLN A 307 17.09 -5.06 -1.58
C GLN A 307 17.14 -3.90 -0.55
N PRO A 308 16.13 -2.99 -0.46
CA PRO A 308 16.08 -1.98 0.60
C PRO A 308 16.05 -2.54 2.03
N PHE A 309 15.39 -3.66 2.29
CA PHE A 309 15.27 -4.25 3.63
C PHE A 309 16.36 -5.28 3.96
N ARG A 310 17.30 -5.54 3.03
CA ARG A 310 18.36 -6.56 3.19
C ARG A 310 19.07 -6.55 4.55
N LYS A 311 19.28 -5.37 5.16
CA LYS A 311 19.94 -5.17 6.46
C LYS A 311 19.08 -4.41 7.48
N ARG A 312 17.77 -4.28 7.23
CA ARG A 312 16.86 -3.42 8.01
C ARG A 312 15.64 -4.26 8.42
N PRO A 313 15.59 -4.79 9.65
CA PRO A 313 14.48 -5.63 10.10
C PRO A 313 13.14 -4.90 9.99
N ILE A 314 12.12 -5.57 9.44
CA ILE A 314 10.76 -5.05 9.28
C ILE A 314 10.01 -5.18 10.59
N ALA A 315 9.42 -4.09 11.07
CA ALA A 315 8.69 -4.01 12.34
C ALA A 315 7.17 -3.86 12.17
N ILE A 316 6.72 -3.15 11.13
CA ILE A 316 5.30 -2.89 10.86
C ILE A 316 5.07 -3.06 9.35
N SER A 317 3.99 -3.75 8.99
CA SER A 317 3.57 -3.94 7.59
C SER A 317 2.34 -3.11 7.26
N ILE A 318 2.31 -2.46 6.09
CA ILE A 318 1.21 -1.57 5.69
C ILE A 318 0.66 -2.00 4.33
N GLU A 319 -0.63 -2.31 4.29
CA GLU A 319 -1.38 -2.66 3.09
C GLU A 319 -2.39 -1.56 2.77
N THR A 320 -2.44 -1.14 1.52
CA THR A 320 -3.31 -0.05 1.05
C THR A 320 -4.26 -0.55 -0.03
N LYS A 321 -5.49 -0.02 -0.07
CA LYS A 321 -6.45 -0.31 -1.15
C LYS A 321 -7.26 0.93 -1.51
N SER A 322 -7.64 1.02 -2.79
CA SER A 322 -8.65 1.98 -3.24
C SER A 322 -10.04 1.55 -2.78
N ARG A 323 -10.79 2.47 -2.15
CA ARG A 323 -12.13 2.28 -1.55
C ARG A 323 -13.11 1.45 -2.40
N ASP A 324 -13.16 1.70 -3.71
CA ASP A 324 -14.24 1.22 -4.57
C ASP A 324 -14.01 -0.17 -5.20
N ARG A 325 -12.84 -0.80 -5.02
CA ARG A 325 -12.41 -1.93 -5.88
C ARG A 325 -11.96 -3.18 -5.15
N THR A 326 -11.90 -3.19 -3.82
CA THR A 326 -11.32 -4.31 -3.08
C THR A 326 -12.17 -4.71 -1.89
N ARG A 327 -12.42 -6.02 -1.77
CA ARG A 327 -13.12 -6.59 -0.62
C ARG A 327 -12.15 -6.76 0.57
N PRO A 328 -12.59 -6.57 1.83
CA PRO A 328 -11.71 -6.65 3.00
C PRO A 328 -10.87 -7.93 3.09
N GLU A 329 -11.40 -9.06 2.61
CA GLU A 329 -10.72 -10.36 2.62
C GLU A 329 -9.42 -10.38 1.79
N VAL A 330 -9.25 -9.46 0.83
CA VAL A 330 -8.03 -9.35 0.04
C VAL A 330 -6.88 -8.79 0.87
N ALA A 331 -7.12 -7.68 1.59
CA ALA A 331 -6.14 -7.06 2.46
C ALA A 331 -5.79 -7.99 3.64
N ALA A 332 -6.80 -8.63 4.22
CA ALA A 332 -6.64 -9.66 5.25
C ALA A 332 -5.75 -10.83 4.77
N LEU A 333 -6.00 -11.36 3.57
CA LEU A 333 -5.18 -12.41 2.96
C LEU A 333 -3.74 -11.96 2.67
N GLN A 334 -3.53 -10.71 2.26
CA GLN A 334 -2.18 -10.15 2.03
C GLN A 334 -1.39 -10.04 3.32
N ILE A 335 -1.89 -9.30 4.32
CA ILE A 335 -1.24 -9.17 5.64
C ILE A 335 -1.05 -10.53 6.30
N GLY A 336 -2.07 -11.40 6.30
CA GLY A 336 -1.99 -12.73 6.90
C GLY A 336 -0.90 -13.60 6.29
N THR A 337 -0.80 -13.64 4.95
CA THR A 337 0.26 -14.40 4.27
C THR A 337 1.64 -13.80 4.53
N TRP A 338 1.74 -12.47 4.52
CA TRP A 338 2.99 -11.74 4.74
C TRP A 338 3.53 -11.93 6.17
N HIS A 339 2.69 -11.74 7.19
CA HIS A 339 3.06 -11.99 8.58
C HIS A 339 3.27 -13.47 8.89
N SER A 340 2.53 -14.41 8.28
CA SER A 340 2.80 -15.86 8.45
C SER A 340 4.20 -16.24 7.98
N ALA A 341 4.69 -15.63 6.90
CA ALA A 341 6.07 -15.78 6.46
C ALA A 341 7.07 -15.06 7.39
N GLN A 342 6.73 -13.88 7.92
CA GLN A 342 7.55 -13.18 8.91
C GLN A 342 7.71 -13.99 10.20
N TRP A 343 6.64 -14.58 10.74
CA TRP A 343 6.68 -15.46 11.90
C TRP A 343 7.57 -16.70 11.68
N ARG A 344 7.51 -17.34 10.50
CA ARG A 344 8.43 -18.44 10.14
C ARG A 344 9.89 -17.99 10.08
N PHE A 345 10.16 -16.80 9.56
CA PHE A 345 11.50 -16.23 9.52
C PHE A 345 12.02 -15.90 10.94
N LEU A 346 11.19 -15.31 11.79
CA LEU A 346 11.56 -15.04 13.19
C LEU A 346 11.82 -16.34 13.96
N GLU A 347 11.01 -17.38 13.77
CA GLU A 347 11.25 -18.70 14.36
C GLU A 347 12.60 -19.29 13.91
N HIS A 348 12.96 -19.11 12.64
CA HIS A 348 14.28 -19.52 12.15
C HIS A 348 15.42 -18.73 12.83
N LEU A 349 15.24 -17.45 13.17
CA LEU A 349 16.26 -16.69 13.89
C LEU A 349 16.33 -17.10 15.36
N VAL A 350 15.19 -17.19 16.04
CA VAL A 350 15.08 -17.59 17.47
C VAL A 350 15.75 -18.93 17.73
N ASN A 351 15.45 -19.95 16.91
CA ASN A 351 16.04 -21.27 17.01
C ASN A 351 17.56 -21.31 16.73
N ARG A 352 18.14 -20.25 16.14
CA ARG A 352 19.58 -20.15 15.83
C ARG A 352 20.38 -19.39 16.88
N SER A 353 19.74 -18.51 17.64
CA SER A 353 20.34 -17.77 18.75
C SER A 353 20.05 -18.38 20.13
N ASP A 354 19.32 -19.50 20.18
CA ASP A 354 18.82 -20.13 21.41
C ASP A 354 17.98 -19.15 22.25
N GLY A 355 17.21 -18.29 21.55
CA GLY A 355 16.36 -17.27 22.16
C GLY A 355 14.93 -17.77 22.44
N SER A 356 14.07 -16.87 22.90
CA SER A 356 12.65 -17.14 23.12
C SER A 356 11.72 -16.20 22.34
N PHE A 357 10.47 -16.63 22.15
CA PHE A 357 9.37 -15.74 21.74
C PHE A 357 8.79 -14.93 22.90
N ASP A 358 9.20 -15.22 24.15
CA ASP A 358 8.84 -14.41 25.31
C ASP A 358 9.22 -12.94 25.08
N GLY A 359 8.30 -12.03 25.38
CA GLY A 359 8.48 -10.60 25.12
C GLY A 359 8.06 -10.10 23.73
N LEU A 360 7.73 -10.97 22.77
CA LEU A 360 7.09 -10.57 21.50
C LEU A 360 5.59 -10.90 21.49
N PRO A 361 4.70 -9.97 21.86
CA PRO A 361 3.27 -10.27 22.00
C PRO A 361 2.53 -10.37 20.66
N PHE A 362 2.94 -9.60 19.64
CA PHE A 362 2.30 -9.55 18.32
C PHE A 362 3.22 -8.89 17.28
N LEU A 363 2.84 -8.98 15.99
CA LEU A 363 3.36 -8.15 14.90
C LEU A 363 2.27 -7.19 14.40
N PRO A 364 2.49 -5.85 14.43
CA PRO A 364 1.48 -4.87 14.02
C PRO A 364 1.39 -4.73 12.50
N ALA A 365 0.18 -4.43 12.03
CA ALA A 365 -0.11 -4.05 10.67
C ALA A 365 -1.04 -2.82 10.61
N VAL A 366 -0.95 -2.08 9.50
CA VAL A 366 -1.86 -0.97 9.19
C VAL A 366 -2.57 -1.27 7.88
N LEU A 367 -3.89 -1.11 7.88
CA LEU A 367 -4.76 -1.26 6.72
C LEU A 367 -5.30 0.12 6.34
N VAL A 368 -5.08 0.54 5.10
CA VAL A 368 -5.49 1.87 4.60
C VAL A 368 -6.43 1.71 3.41
N HIS A 369 -7.70 2.10 3.57
CA HIS A 369 -8.72 1.98 2.52
C HIS A 369 -9.19 3.36 2.06
N GLY A 370 -8.45 3.98 1.14
CA GLY A 370 -8.67 5.36 0.70
C GLY A 370 -8.50 6.35 1.86
N HIS A 371 -9.61 6.82 2.43
CA HIS A 371 -9.56 7.69 3.60
C HIS A 371 -9.28 6.93 4.90
N ASP A 372 -9.74 5.68 5.04
CA ASP A 372 -9.85 5.01 6.33
C ASP A 372 -8.53 4.35 6.77
N TRP A 373 -8.03 4.66 7.97
CA TRP A 373 -6.83 4.03 8.55
C TRP A 373 -7.21 3.14 9.74
N SER A 374 -6.88 1.85 9.64
CA SER A 374 -7.20 0.83 10.65
C SER A 374 -5.97 0.06 11.10
N PHE A 375 -5.93 -0.27 12.38
CA PHE A 375 -4.94 -1.13 13.01
C PHE A 375 -5.36 -2.60 12.91
N ALA A 376 -4.39 -3.44 12.63
CA ALA A 376 -4.47 -4.89 12.65
C ALA A 376 -3.23 -5.44 13.35
N ALA A 377 -3.29 -6.68 13.81
CA ALA A 377 -2.12 -7.35 14.39
C ALA A 377 -2.15 -8.84 14.04
N THR A 378 -0.99 -9.50 14.07
CA THR A 378 -0.95 -10.96 14.16
C THR A 378 -0.30 -11.42 15.46
N THR A 379 -0.84 -12.49 16.03
CA THR A 379 -0.26 -13.23 17.15
C THR A 379 0.01 -14.67 16.71
N ARG A 380 0.59 -15.48 17.59
CA ARG A 380 0.97 -16.86 17.29
C ARG A 380 0.33 -17.83 18.30
N GLU A 381 -0.34 -18.87 17.79
CA GLU A 381 -0.85 -19.98 18.59
C GLU A 381 -0.20 -21.28 18.11
N GLY A 382 0.81 -21.76 18.85
CA GLY A 382 1.68 -22.85 18.39
C GLY A 382 2.41 -22.44 17.11
N ARG A 383 2.07 -23.06 15.97
CA ARG A 383 2.58 -22.67 14.64
C ARG A 383 1.57 -21.89 13.79
N LYS A 384 0.34 -21.69 14.25
CA LYS A 384 -0.72 -20.97 13.54
C LYS A 384 -0.55 -19.47 13.73
N THR A 385 -0.76 -18.70 12.66
CA THR A 385 -0.85 -17.23 12.74
C THR A 385 -2.31 -16.84 13.01
N VAL A 386 -2.58 -16.08 14.06
CA VAL A 386 -3.92 -15.51 14.31
C VAL A 386 -3.88 -14.05 13.87
N LEU A 387 -4.76 -13.67 12.95
CA LEU A 387 -4.85 -12.33 12.36
C LEU A 387 -6.07 -11.59 12.93
N TRP A 388 -5.79 -10.52 13.67
CA TRP A 388 -6.76 -9.69 14.35
C TRP A 388 -7.15 -8.49 13.49
N LEU A 389 -8.44 -8.40 13.13
CA LEU A 389 -8.99 -7.41 12.19
C LEU A 389 -10.28 -6.80 12.73
N GLN A 390 -10.53 -5.50 12.55
CA GLN A 390 -9.59 -4.38 12.42
C GLN A 390 -10.13 -3.25 13.30
N HIS A 391 -9.27 -2.39 13.84
CA HIS A 391 -9.68 -1.26 14.66
C HIS A 391 -9.41 0.07 13.93
N PRO A 392 -10.44 0.81 13.47
CA PRO A 392 -10.26 2.13 12.88
C PRO A 392 -9.63 3.10 13.89
N PHE A 393 -8.55 3.79 13.50
CA PHE A 393 -7.87 4.74 14.37
C PHE A 393 -7.73 6.16 13.80
N GLY A 394 -7.88 6.32 12.48
CA GLY A 394 -7.62 7.58 11.80
C GLY A 394 -8.29 7.68 10.43
N SER A 395 -8.25 8.87 9.85
CA SER A 395 -8.83 9.17 8.53
C SER A 395 -8.04 10.28 7.82
N SER A 396 -8.02 10.30 6.49
CA SER A 396 -7.60 11.49 5.72
C SER A 396 -8.76 12.38 5.25
N SER A 397 -9.99 12.16 5.75
CA SER A 397 -11.18 12.95 5.39
C SER A 397 -11.22 14.35 5.98
N ASP A 398 -10.49 14.59 7.08
CA ASP A 398 -10.52 15.83 7.85
C ASP A 398 -9.25 15.98 8.70
N VAL A 399 -9.01 17.19 9.17
CA VAL A 399 -7.76 17.57 9.84
C VAL A 399 -7.57 16.84 11.18
N VAL A 400 -8.65 16.56 11.92
CA VAL A 400 -8.59 15.77 13.17
C VAL A 400 -8.22 14.33 12.87
N GLY A 401 -8.83 13.74 11.84
CA GLY A 401 -8.49 12.42 11.32
C GLY A 401 -7.01 12.32 10.98
N VAL A 402 -6.44 13.33 10.30
CA VAL A 402 -5.02 13.35 9.92
C VAL A 402 -4.13 13.35 11.18
N TYR A 403 -4.43 14.18 12.17
CA TYR A 403 -3.66 14.18 13.43
C TYR A 403 -3.78 12.87 14.22
N LYS A 404 -4.99 12.29 14.32
CA LYS A 404 -5.18 10.95 14.91
C LYS A 404 -4.36 9.89 14.19
N THR A 405 -4.32 9.94 12.85
CA THR A 405 -3.53 9.03 12.01
C THR A 405 -2.03 9.17 12.29
N VAL A 406 -1.52 10.40 12.30
CA VAL A 406 -0.11 10.72 12.61
C VAL A 406 0.28 10.21 14.00
N TRP A 407 -0.53 10.50 15.02
CA TRP A 407 -0.29 10.06 16.40
C TRP A 407 -0.24 8.53 16.51
N CYS A 408 -1.20 7.82 15.92
CA CYS A 408 -1.24 6.35 15.96
C CYS A 408 -0.05 5.72 15.22
N LEU A 409 0.35 6.25 14.06
CA LEU A 409 1.55 5.79 13.34
C LEU A 409 2.83 6.02 14.15
N GLN A 410 2.94 7.16 14.85
CA GLN A 410 4.04 7.47 15.75
C GLN A 410 4.05 6.55 16.98
N ARG A 411 2.89 6.23 17.55
CA ARG A 411 2.79 5.29 18.69
C ARG A 411 3.17 3.86 18.29
N LEU A 412 2.80 3.41 17.08
CA LEU A 412 3.25 2.12 16.55
C LEU A 412 4.77 2.10 16.27
N ALA A 413 5.34 3.22 15.76
CA ALA A 413 6.78 3.36 15.58
C ALA A 413 7.54 3.36 16.93
N GLN A 414 6.95 3.94 17.97
CA GLN A 414 7.44 3.90 19.34
C GLN A 414 7.38 2.46 19.90
N TRP A 415 6.25 1.76 19.79
CA TRP A 415 6.13 0.34 20.17
C TRP A 415 7.19 -0.52 19.49
N ALA A 416 7.49 -0.26 18.21
CA ALA A 416 8.55 -0.97 17.51
C ALA A 416 9.92 -0.74 18.19
N ALA A 417 10.26 0.50 18.52
CA ALA A 417 11.52 0.83 19.19
C ALA A 417 11.60 0.32 20.65
N GLU A 418 10.48 0.29 21.39
CA GLU A 418 10.41 -0.07 22.81
C GLU A 418 10.25 -1.57 23.07
N VAL A 419 9.56 -2.29 22.17
CA VAL A 419 9.21 -3.72 22.37
C VAL A 419 9.89 -4.60 21.33
N TYR A 420 9.66 -4.34 20.04
CA TYR A 420 10.13 -5.25 18.99
C TYR A 420 11.65 -5.21 18.80
N LEU A 421 12.30 -4.03 18.87
CA LEU A 421 13.75 -3.95 18.73
C LEU A 421 14.54 -4.61 19.88
N PRO A 422 14.25 -4.35 21.17
CA PRO A 422 14.94 -5.04 22.26
C PRO A 422 14.77 -6.55 22.17
N TRP A 423 13.53 -7.02 21.95
CA TRP A 423 13.26 -8.44 21.72
C TRP A 423 14.07 -9.02 20.56
N PHE A 424 14.12 -8.32 19.41
CA PHE A 424 14.86 -8.79 18.23
C PHE A 424 16.38 -8.83 18.47
N ARG A 425 16.93 -7.84 19.19
CA ARG A 425 18.34 -7.81 19.57
C ARG A 425 18.72 -9.00 20.45
N GLU A 426 17.91 -9.30 21.45
CA GLU A 426 18.13 -10.42 22.36
C GLU A 426 17.88 -11.75 21.66
N ASN A 427 16.66 -11.96 21.18
CA ASN A 427 16.15 -13.28 20.80
C ASN A 427 16.35 -13.66 19.33
N CYS A 428 16.75 -12.74 18.44
CA CYS A 428 17.07 -13.04 17.04
C CYS A 428 18.53 -12.78 16.67
N LEU A 429 19.23 -11.89 17.40
CA LEU A 429 20.62 -11.53 17.14
C LEU A 429 21.60 -12.00 18.23
N GLY A 430 21.13 -12.42 19.40
CA GLY A 430 21.98 -12.86 20.52
C GLY A 430 22.80 -11.73 21.18
N VAL A 431 22.34 -10.48 21.08
CA VAL A 431 23.05 -9.27 21.58
C VAL A 431 22.21 -8.45 22.58
N GLY A 432 21.50 -9.13 23.47
CA GLY A 432 20.81 -8.50 24.61
C GLY A 432 21.78 -7.75 25.53
N GLN A 433 21.26 -6.81 26.33
CA GLN A 433 22.03 -6.25 27.45
C GLN A 433 22.16 -7.33 28.53
N ARG A 434 23.40 -7.68 28.89
CA ARG A 434 23.70 -8.47 30.09
C ARG A 434 23.87 -7.54 31.29
#